data_AF-A0A485M2K6-F1
#
_entry.id   AF-A0A485M2K6-F1
#
_cell.length_a   1.000
_cell.length_b   1.000
_cell.length_c   1.000
_cell.angle_alpha   90.00
_cell.angle_beta   90.00
_cell.angle_gamma   90.00
#
_symmetry.space_group_name_H-M   'P 1'
#
loop_
_entity.id
_entity.type
_entity.pdbx_description
1 polymer ?
#
loop_
_entity_poly.entity_id
_entity_poly.type
_entity_poly.pdbx_seq_one_letter_code
_entity_poly.pdbx_strand_id
1 'polypeptide(L)'
;MPSDPYKISNAQFEYGKNYIMQNWRTYSFLHLRGMINFYLSPESRRICTLLGIEKYGFPDGFLTTSSFKDKVVSYFRYKPVPEIAIGMYIFALSGFVYFFTIIGFIKLAQQREWFIIALFLLTMLYFTFLPGPLGEGRQRVPIVPVYTAIASYGLLKAFGDRGIRFALNPSARQTSAGRP
;
A
#
# COMPACT_ATOMS: atom_id res chain seq x y z
N MET A 1 42.37 -14.13 7.64
CA MET A 1 42.17 -14.19 6.18
C MET A 1 40.80 -13.58 5.89
N PRO A 2 40.64 -12.66 4.93
CA PRO A 2 39.31 -12.23 4.54
C PRO A 2 38.59 -13.41 3.90
N SER A 3 37.47 -13.83 4.50
CA SER A 3 36.62 -14.90 3.97
C SER A 3 36.04 -14.47 2.62
N ASP A 4 36.07 -15.39 1.66
CA ASP A 4 35.49 -15.19 0.33
C ASP A 4 34.01 -14.74 0.45
N PRO A 5 33.66 -13.54 -0.06
CA PRO A 5 32.33 -12.96 0.11
C PRO A 5 31.21 -13.85 -0.48
N TYR A 6 31.50 -14.63 -1.52
CA TYR A 6 30.53 -15.55 -2.11
C TYR A 6 30.22 -16.73 -1.18
N LYS A 7 31.23 -17.23 -0.46
CA LYS A 7 31.04 -18.31 0.52
C LYS A 7 30.20 -17.83 1.71
N ILE A 8 30.41 -16.59 2.16
CA ILE A 8 29.61 -15.99 3.23
C ILE A 8 28.15 -15.83 2.79
N SER A 9 27.92 -15.29 1.58
CA SER A 9 26.56 -15.11 1.03
C SER A 9 25.82 -16.44 0.91
N ASN A 10 26.49 -17.48 0.40
CA ASN A 10 25.88 -18.81 0.28
C ASN A 10 25.57 -19.43 1.64
N ALA A 11 26.46 -19.28 2.62
CA ALA A 11 26.22 -19.77 3.98
C ALA A 11 25.02 -19.07 4.64
N GLN A 12 24.87 -17.75 4.44
CA GLN A 12 23.73 -16.98 4.92
C GLN A 12 22.42 -17.40 4.23
N PHE A 13 22.46 -17.63 2.92
CA PHE A 13 21.32 -18.10 2.15
C PHE A 13 20.83 -19.47 2.64
N GLU A 14 21.73 -20.45 2.77
CA GLU A 14 21.38 -21.79 3.23
C GLU A 14 20.89 -21.78 4.68
N TYR A 15 21.50 -20.97 5.56
CA TYR A 15 21.00 -20.79 6.92
C TYR A 15 19.57 -20.24 6.93
N GLY A 16 19.31 -19.15 6.18
CA GLY A 16 17.98 -18.54 6.09
C GLY A 16 16.93 -19.50 5.52
N LYS A 17 17.27 -20.20 4.44
CA LYS A 17 16.41 -21.22 3.81
C LYS A 17 16.06 -22.33 4.79
N ASN A 18 17.05 -22.92 5.47
CA ASN A 18 16.81 -23.99 6.44
C ASN A 18 15.95 -23.50 7.61
N TYR A 19 16.19 -22.28 8.10
CA TYR A 19 15.39 -21.68 9.16
C TYR A 19 13.93 -21.47 8.74
N ILE A 20 13.70 -20.96 7.53
CA ILE A 20 12.36 -20.78 6.95
C ILE A 20 11.65 -22.13 6.79
N MET A 21 12.33 -23.14 6.25
CA MET A 21 11.74 -24.47 6.05
C MET A 21 11.35 -25.13 7.38
N GLN A 22 12.18 -24.98 8.42
CA GLN A 22 11.86 -25.49 9.77
C GLN A 22 10.67 -24.75 10.40
N ASN A 23 10.48 -23.46 10.09
CA ASN A 23 9.46 -22.61 10.68
C ASN A 23 8.37 -22.16 9.68
N TRP A 24 8.12 -22.96 8.64
CA TRP A 24 7.38 -22.51 7.45
C TRP A 24 5.98 -21.97 7.77
N ARG A 25 5.28 -22.51 8.78
CA ARG A 25 3.95 -22.04 9.19
C ARG A 25 4.00 -20.61 9.72
N THR A 26 4.91 -20.38 10.67
CA THR A 26 5.14 -19.06 11.27
C THR A 26 5.63 -18.08 10.20
N TYR A 27 6.55 -18.53 9.34
CA TYR A 27 7.04 -17.73 8.23
C TYR A 27 5.91 -17.34 7.28
N SER A 28 5.07 -18.27 6.84
CA SER A 28 3.94 -17.99 5.95
C SER A 28 2.97 -16.98 6.56
N PHE A 29 2.66 -17.10 7.86
CA PHE A 29 1.81 -16.13 8.55
C PHE A 29 2.46 -14.74 8.61
N LEU A 30 3.75 -14.67 8.94
CA LEU A 30 4.51 -13.42 8.95
C LEU A 30 4.62 -12.81 7.55
N HIS A 31 4.80 -13.63 6.51
CA HIS A 31 4.86 -13.22 5.11
C HIS A 31 3.53 -12.62 4.67
N LEU A 32 2.41 -13.28 4.95
CA LEU A 32 1.07 -12.73 4.69
C LEU A 32 0.82 -11.42 5.43
N ARG A 33 1.24 -11.33 6.70
CA ARG A 33 1.18 -10.08 7.47
C ARG A 33 2.04 -8.99 6.82
N GLY A 34 3.22 -9.32 6.31
CA GLY A 34 4.08 -8.44 5.53
C GLY A 34 3.39 -7.93 4.27
N MET A 35 2.75 -8.82 3.50
CA MET A 35 1.96 -8.44 2.31
C MET A 35 0.85 -7.44 2.64
N ILE A 36 0.18 -7.60 3.78
CA ILE A 36 -0.87 -6.66 4.22
C ILE A 36 -0.25 -5.32 4.65
N ASN A 37 0.81 -5.36 5.46
CA ASN A 37 1.53 -4.16 5.91
C ASN A 37 2.09 -3.34 4.75
N PHE A 38 2.52 -4.00 3.67
CA PHE A 38 3.00 -3.37 2.45
C PHE A 38 1.98 -2.38 1.85
N TYR A 39 0.68 -2.73 1.87
CA TYR A 39 -0.38 -1.85 1.37
C TYR A 39 -0.87 -0.83 2.40
N LEU A 40 -0.81 -1.17 3.70
CA LEU A 40 -1.35 -0.34 4.78
C LEU A 40 -0.34 0.63 5.38
N SER A 41 0.97 0.48 5.16
CA SER A 41 1.99 1.37 5.72
C SER A 41 1.87 2.77 5.10
N PRO A 42 1.59 3.84 5.88
CA PRO A 42 1.49 5.18 5.34
C PRO A 42 2.88 5.82 5.09
N GLU A 43 3.98 5.23 5.58
CA GLU A 43 5.34 5.78 5.47
C GLU A 43 5.49 7.24 5.95
N SER A 44 4.57 7.72 6.79
CA SER A 44 4.50 9.12 7.25
C SER A 44 5.76 9.57 7.98
N ARG A 45 6.41 8.67 8.73
CA ARG A 45 7.71 8.90 9.39
C ARG A 45 8.79 9.37 8.42
N ARG A 46 8.85 8.79 7.21
CA ARG A 46 9.86 9.13 6.21
C ARG A 46 9.60 10.50 5.60
N ILE A 47 8.34 10.83 5.34
CA ILE A 47 7.94 12.16 4.85
C ILE A 47 8.24 13.22 5.91
N CYS A 48 7.89 12.97 7.17
CA CYS A 48 8.23 13.88 8.28
C CYS A 48 9.74 14.09 8.42
N THR A 49 10.54 13.04 8.17
CA THR A 49 12.00 13.15 8.12
C THR A 49 12.47 14.14 7.05
N LEU A 50 11.92 14.03 5.84
CA LEU A 50 12.27 14.89 4.72
C LEU A 50 11.85 16.35 4.97
N LEU A 51 10.76 16.55 5.72
CA LEU A 51 10.22 17.87 6.08
C LEU A 51 10.87 18.47 7.33
N GLY A 52 11.85 17.80 7.97
CA GLY A 52 12.50 18.30 9.18
C GLY A 52 11.61 18.32 10.43
N ILE A 53 10.51 17.56 10.45
CA ILE A 53 9.57 17.50 11.58
C ILE A 53 10.15 16.56 12.64
N GLU A 54 10.21 17.02 13.90
CA GLU A 54 10.67 16.23 15.04
C GLU A 54 9.90 14.92 15.19
N LYS A 55 10.63 13.86 15.58
CA LYS A 55 10.09 12.50 15.63
C LYS A 55 10.02 12.03 17.07
N TYR A 56 8.91 11.39 17.39
CA TYR A 56 8.85 10.47 18.53
C TYR A 56 8.85 9.03 18.02
N GLY A 57 9.85 8.27 18.48
CA GLY A 57 9.94 6.83 18.28
C GLY A 57 8.98 6.10 19.23
N PHE A 58 8.50 4.93 18.80
CA PHE A 58 7.86 4.02 19.75
C PHE A 58 8.94 3.47 20.71
N PRO A 59 8.59 3.16 21.97
CA PRO A 59 9.49 2.46 22.89
C PRO A 59 9.98 1.13 22.28
N ASP A 60 11.20 0.71 22.61
CA ASP A 60 11.77 -0.55 22.11
C ASP A 60 10.85 -1.74 22.42
N GLY A 61 10.69 -2.65 21.45
CA GLY A 61 9.81 -3.82 21.55
C GLY A 61 8.32 -3.55 21.29
N PHE A 62 7.89 -2.29 21.15
CA PHE A 62 6.48 -1.96 20.94
C PHE A 62 5.89 -2.55 19.66
N LEU A 63 6.68 -2.67 18.57
CA LEU A 63 6.19 -3.21 17.30
C LEU A 63 6.07 -4.74 17.29
N THR A 64 6.76 -5.44 18.20
CA THR A 64 6.86 -6.90 18.22
C THR A 64 5.90 -7.57 19.20
N THR A 65 5.47 -6.89 20.28
CA THR A 65 4.66 -7.50 21.36
C THR A 65 3.23 -6.97 21.50
N SER A 66 2.87 -5.88 20.83
CA SER A 66 1.57 -5.21 21.06
C SER A 66 0.47 -5.61 20.06
N SER A 67 -0.79 -5.65 20.55
CA SER A 67 -1.97 -5.97 19.73
C SER A 67 -2.22 -4.89 18.66
N PHE A 68 -2.97 -5.21 17.60
CA PHE A 68 -3.33 -4.23 16.56
C PHE A 68 -3.99 -2.98 17.18
N LYS A 69 -4.86 -3.18 18.18
CA LYS A 69 -5.50 -2.09 18.93
C LYS A 69 -4.47 -1.21 19.63
N ASP A 70 -3.50 -1.81 20.31
CA ASP A 70 -2.47 -1.08 21.05
C ASP A 70 -1.59 -0.27 20.10
N LYS A 71 -1.28 -0.82 18.93
CA LYS A 71 -0.55 -0.12 17.86
C LYS A 71 -1.29 1.13 17.38
N VAL A 72 -2.59 1.03 17.16
CA VAL A 72 -3.42 2.18 16.75
C VAL A 72 -3.48 3.22 17.87
N VAL A 73 -3.79 2.82 19.10
CA VAL A 73 -3.87 3.75 20.24
C VAL A 73 -2.53 4.45 20.48
N SER A 74 -1.43 3.71 20.41
CA SER A 74 -0.10 4.25 20.63
C SER A 74 0.36 5.13 19.47
N TYR A 75 -0.09 4.87 18.24
CA TYR A 75 0.14 5.76 17.12
C TYR A 75 -0.41 7.17 17.43
N PHE A 76 -1.65 7.27 17.90
CA PHE A 76 -2.22 8.57 18.27
C PHE A 76 -1.65 9.15 19.57
N ARG A 77 -1.13 8.31 20.48
CA ARG A 77 -0.58 8.74 21.77
C ARG A 77 0.84 9.30 21.67
N TYR A 78 1.70 8.70 20.86
CA TYR A 78 3.13 9.02 20.84
C TYR A 78 3.54 9.82 19.60
N LYS A 79 2.74 9.87 18.54
CA LYS A 79 3.11 10.58 17.33
C LYS A 79 2.79 12.07 17.41
N PRO A 80 3.67 12.94 16.89
CA PRO A 80 3.37 14.36 16.82
C PRO A 80 2.21 14.61 15.85
N VAL A 81 1.39 15.62 16.15
CA VAL A 81 0.18 15.96 15.36
C VAL A 81 0.46 16.08 13.85
N PRO A 82 1.57 16.69 13.38
CA PRO A 82 1.88 16.73 11.95
C PRO A 82 2.10 15.34 11.33
N GLU A 83 2.76 14.41 12.04
CA GLU A 83 2.97 13.04 11.54
C GLU A 83 1.65 12.28 11.43
N ILE A 84 0.73 12.49 12.39
CA ILE A 84 -0.61 11.92 12.36
C ILE A 84 -1.41 12.48 11.18
N ALA A 85 -1.39 13.80 10.98
CA ALA A 85 -2.12 14.45 9.89
C ALA A 85 -1.64 13.96 8.51
N ILE A 86 -0.32 13.87 8.30
CA ILE A 86 0.27 13.33 7.07
C ILE A 86 -0.11 11.85 6.91
N GLY A 87 -0.01 11.05 7.98
CA GLY A 87 -0.39 9.65 7.95
C GLY A 87 -1.85 9.43 7.57
N MET A 88 -2.77 10.20 8.16
CA MET A 88 -4.20 10.15 7.88
C MET A 88 -4.51 10.60 6.45
N TYR A 89 -3.86 11.65 5.95
CA TYR A 89 -4.01 12.09 4.56
C TYR A 89 -3.59 11.01 3.57
N ILE A 90 -2.42 10.39 3.78
CA ILE A 90 -1.94 9.29 2.92
C ILE A 90 -2.88 8.11 3.00
N PHE A 91 -3.33 7.76 4.21
CA PHE A 91 -4.26 6.65 4.41
C PHE A 91 -5.59 6.89 3.69
N ALA A 92 -6.15 8.09 3.77
CA ALA A 92 -7.37 8.47 3.05
C ALA A 92 -7.17 8.41 1.53
N LEU A 93 -6.04 8.94 1.02
CA LEU A 93 -5.71 8.89 -0.40
C LEU A 93 -5.54 7.44 -0.89
N SER A 94 -4.80 6.61 -0.17
CA SER A 94 -4.66 5.19 -0.48
C SER A 94 -6.00 4.46 -0.45
N GLY A 95 -6.84 4.73 0.55
CA GLY A 95 -8.19 4.18 0.64
C GLY A 95 -9.07 4.56 -0.55
N PHE A 96 -9.02 5.82 -0.98
CA PHE A 96 -9.70 6.30 -2.18
C PHE A 96 -9.21 5.54 -3.43
N VAL A 97 -7.90 5.43 -3.63
CA VAL A 97 -7.33 4.74 -4.79
C VAL A 97 -7.73 3.25 -4.78
N TYR A 98 -7.57 2.55 -3.66
CA TYR A 98 -7.91 1.13 -3.54
C TYR A 98 -9.40 0.88 -3.78
N PHE A 99 -10.28 1.75 -3.29
CA PHE A 99 -11.71 1.67 -3.54
C PHE A 99 -12.02 1.71 -5.04
N PHE A 100 -11.43 2.65 -5.78
CA PHE A 100 -11.61 2.71 -7.23
C PHE A 100 -10.89 1.59 -7.99
N THR A 101 -9.77 1.07 -7.48
CA THR A 101 -9.13 -0.13 -8.04
C THR A 101 -10.10 -1.32 -8.00
N ILE A 102 -10.80 -1.53 -6.88
CA ILE A 102 -11.81 -2.60 -6.75
C ILE A 102 -12.94 -2.41 -7.76
N ILE A 103 -13.47 -1.19 -7.88
CA ILE A 103 -14.50 -0.88 -8.89
C ILE A 103 -13.98 -1.15 -10.31
N GLY A 104 -12.74 -0.77 -10.61
CA GLY A 104 -12.10 -1.01 -11.91
C GLY A 104 -12.04 -2.50 -12.25
N PHE A 105 -11.63 -3.35 -11.31
CA PHE A 105 -11.64 -4.80 -11.50
C PHE A 105 -13.05 -5.37 -11.68
N ILE A 106 -14.03 -4.92 -10.89
CA ILE A 106 -15.43 -5.34 -11.05
C ILE A 106 -15.93 -4.99 -12.46
N LYS A 107 -15.60 -3.80 -12.97
CA LYS A 107 -16.01 -3.35 -14.30
C LYS A 107 -15.32 -4.12 -15.43
N LEU A 108 -14.03 -4.44 -15.29
CA LEU A 108 -13.33 -5.32 -16.23
C LEU A 108 -13.93 -6.73 -16.24
N ALA A 109 -14.29 -7.27 -15.08
CA ALA A 109 -14.91 -8.59 -14.98
C ALA A 109 -16.30 -8.63 -15.66
N GLN A 110 -17.10 -7.57 -15.49
CA GLN A 110 -18.38 -7.41 -16.18
C GLN A 110 -18.22 -7.37 -17.71
N GLN A 111 -17.12 -6.81 -18.21
CA GLN A 111 -16.79 -6.76 -19.64
C GLN A 111 -16.07 -8.02 -20.15
N ARG A 112 -15.79 -9.00 -19.27
CA ARG A 112 -15.08 -10.24 -19.57
C ARG A 112 -13.64 -10.04 -20.06
N GLU A 113 -13.00 -8.96 -19.65
CA GLU A 113 -11.60 -8.63 -19.98
C GLU A 113 -10.61 -9.41 -19.09
N TRP A 114 -10.74 -10.75 -19.06
CA TRP A 114 -10.00 -11.62 -18.15
C TRP A 114 -8.49 -11.58 -18.34
N PHE A 115 -8.03 -11.38 -19.58
CA PHE A 115 -6.60 -11.24 -19.87
C PHE A 115 -6.00 -10.00 -19.18
N ILE A 116 -6.70 -8.86 -19.26
CA ILE A 116 -6.28 -7.63 -18.60
C ILE A 116 -6.26 -7.82 -17.08
N ILE A 117 -7.32 -8.42 -16.52
CA ILE A 117 -7.40 -8.73 -15.09
C ILE A 117 -6.21 -9.59 -14.66
N ALA A 118 -5.91 -10.67 -15.39
CA ALA A 118 -4.81 -11.58 -15.09
C ALA A 118 -3.46 -10.86 -15.16
N LEU A 119 -3.21 -10.04 -16.19
CA LEU A 119 -1.98 -9.26 -16.34
C LEU A 119 -1.74 -8.35 -15.12
N PHE A 120 -2.75 -7.58 -14.73
CA PHE A 120 -2.64 -6.66 -13.60
C PHE A 120 -2.53 -7.42 -12.27
N LEU A 121 -3.33 -8.46 -12.03
CA LEU A 121 -3.28 -9.24 -10.79
C LEU A 121 -1.95 -9.99 -10.65
N LEU A 122 -1.42 -10.60 -11.71
CA LEU A 122 -0.13 -11.30 -11.66
C LEU A 122 1.01 -10.32 -11.37
N THR A 123 0.99 -9.15 -12.01
CA THR A 123 1.95 -8.07 -11.73
C THR A 123 1.85 -7.63 -10.27
N MET A 124 0.63 -7.41 -9.78
CA MET A 124 0.42 -7.02 -8.40
C MET A 124 0.89 -8.11 -7.42
N LEU A 125 0.56 -9.37 -7.69
CA LEU A 125 0.95 -10.52 -6.87
C LEU A 125 2.47 -10.65 -6.78
N TYR A 126 3.17 -10.53 -7.93
CA TYR A 126 4.62 -10.60 -7.99
C TYR A 126 5.28 -9.56 -7.07
N PHE A 127 4.90 -8.29 -7.20
CA PHE A 127 5.47 -7.22 -6.36
C PHE A 127 4.98 -7.25 -4.91
N THR A 128 3.81 -7.82 -4.64
CA THR A 128 3.30 -8.03 -3.28
C THR A 128 4.07 -9.13 -2.55
N PHE A 129 4.60 -10.12 -3.28
CA PHE A 129 5.30 -11.26 -2.67
C PHE A 129 6.76 -10.94 -2.32
N LEU A 130 7.41 -10.06 -3.08
CA LEU A 130 8.82 -9.64 -2.92
C LEU A 130 9.23 -9.06 -1.54
N PRO A 131 8.40 -8.26 -0.83
CA PRO A 131 8.71 -7.65 0.46
C PRO A 131 9.11 -8.59 1.60
N GLY A 132 8.71 -9.85 1.52
CA GLY A 132 8.92 -10.80 2.61
C GLY A 132 8.09 -10.51 3.87
N PRO A 133 8.49 -11.03 5.04
CA PRO A 133 7.73 -10.95 6.29
C PRO A 133 7.64 -9.57 6.94
N LEU A 134 8.49 -8.62 6.56
CA LEU A 134 8.48 -7.27 7.13
C LEU A 134 7.47 -6.37 6.43
N GLY A 135 7.33 -6.48 5.10
CA GLY A 135 6.31 -5.74 4.36
C GLY A 135 6.51 -4.22 4.39
N GLU A 136 7.68 -3.73 3.97
CA GLU A 136 7.97 -2.30 4.06
C GLU A 136 7.22 -1.49 2.99
N GLY A 137 6.58 -0.39 3.39
CA GLY A 137 5.77 0.42 2.49
C GLY A 137 6.56 1.04 1.33
N ARG A 138 7.87 1.24 1.46
CA ARG A 138 8.72 1.75 0.36
C ARG A 138 8.78 0.81 -0.84
N GLN A 139 8.61 -0.50 -0.62
CA GLN A 139 8.72 -1.50 -1.69
C GLN A 139 7.52 -1.44 -2.64
N ARG A 140 6.47 -0.66 -2.31
CA ARG A 140 5.28 -0.50 -3.15
C ARG A 140 5.45 0.46 -4.33
N VAL A 141 6.55 1.21 -4.40
CA VAL A 141 6.77 2.21 -5.45
C VAL A 141 6.56 1.65 -6.87
N PRO A 142 7.04 0.44 -7.23
CA PRO A 142 6.81 -0.12 -8.56
C PRO A 142 5.36 -0.53 -8.85
N ILE A 143 4.57 -0.87 -7.82
CA ILE A 143 3.18 -1.32 -7.99
C ILE A 143 2.20 -0.15 -8.03
N VAL A 144 2.59 1.04 -7.58
CA VAL A 144 1.70 2.21 -7.51
C VAL A 144 1.09 2.52 -8.87
N PRO A 145 1.87 2.65 -9.97
CA PRO A 145 1.31 2.92 -11.29
C PRO A 145 0.26 1.88 -11.73
N VAL A 146 0.48 0.61 -11.35
CA VAL A 146 -0.34 -0.55 -11.74
C VAL A 146 -1.76 -0.42 -11.17
N TYR A 147 -1.90 -0.31 -9.85
CA TYR A 147 -3.23 -0.18 -9.25
C TYR A 147 -3.86 1.20 -9.48
N THR A 148 -3.05 2.26 -9.68
CA THR A 148 -3.60 3.59 -10.03
C THR A 148 -4.17 3.64 -11.44
N ALA A 149 -3.64 2.87 -12.39
CA ALA A 149 -4.22 2.77 -13.74
C ALA A 149 -5.62 2.14 -13.69
N ILE A 150 -5.76 1.05 -12.92
CA ILE A 150 -7.07 0.41 -12.71
C ILE A 150 -8.01 1.31 -11.91
N ALA A 151 -7.49 2.03 -10.90
CA ALA A 151 -8.29 2.99 -10.14
C ALA A 151 -8.82 4.11 -11.04
N SER A 152 -7.98 4.62 -11.94
CA SER A 152 -8.39 5.64 -12.91
C SER A 152 -9.51 5.10 -13.81
N TYR A 153 -9.36 3.88 -14.34
CA TYR A 153 -10.42 3.23 -15.10
C TYR A 153 -11.72 3.05 -14.30
N GLY A 154 -11.61 2.58 -13.06
CA GLY A 154 -12.74 2.41 -12.15
C GLY A 154 -13.46 3.72 -11.86
N LEU A 155 -12.70 4.80 -11.64
CA LEU A 155 -13.23 6.15 -11.45
C LEU A 155 -14.00 6.63 -12.68
N LEU A 156 -13.42 6.49 -13.88
CA LEU A 156 -14.07 6.87 -15.15
C LEU A 156 -15.39 6.11 -15.35
N LYS A 157 -15.43 4.82 -15.04
CA LYS A 157 -16.64 3.99 -15.18
C LYS A 157 -17.67 4.21 -14.08
N ALA A 158 -17.24 4.61 -12.88
CA ALA A 158 -18.15 4.93 -11.78
C ALA A 158 -18.92 6.23 -12.03
N PHE A 159 -18.23 7.27 -12.52
CA PHE A 159 -18.84 8.59 -12.76
C PHE A 159 -19.35 8.77 -14.21
N GLY A 160 -18.98 7.86 -15.12
CA GLY A 160 -19.38 7.87 -16.52
C GLY A 160 -18.91 9.12 -17.30
N ASP A 161 -19.23 9.16 -18.59
CA ASP A 161 -18.98 10.32 -19.46
C ASP A 161 -19.68 11.59 -18.94
N ARG A 162 -20.78 11.45 -18.19
CA ARG A 162 -21.59 12.58 -17.70
C ARG A 162 -20.95 13.31 -16.51
N GLY A 163 -20.36 12.62 -15.54
CA GLY A 163 -19.71 13.26 -14.39
C GLY A 163 -18.44 14.02 -14.79
N ILE A 164 -17.69 13.48 -15.76
CA ILE A 164 -16.46 14.09 -16.26
C ILE A 164 -16.75 15.26 -17.19
N ARG A 165 -17.74 15.14 -18.08
CA ARG A 165 -18.21 16.27 -18.89
C ARG A 165 -18.76 17.39 -18.01
N PHE A 166 -19.44 17.10 -16.90
CA PHE A 166 -19.90 18.12 -15.96
C PHE A 166 -18.74 18.79 -15.19
N ALA A 167 -17.72 18.02 -14.77
CA ALA A 167 -16.55 18.55 -14.09
C ALA A 167 -15.68 19.42 -15.02
N LEU A 168 -15.52 19.02 -16.29
CA LEU A 168 -14.64 19.64 -17.27
C LEU A 168 -15.32 20.68 -18.17
N ASN A 169 -16.66 20.77 -18.19
CA ASN A 169 -17.39 21.76 -18.98
C ASN A 169 -17.97 22.88 -18.09
N PRO A 170 -17.43 24.11 -18.14
CA PRO A 170 -17.93 25.24 -17.35
C PRO A 170 -19.39 25.60 -17.68
N SER A 171 -19.83 25.37 -18.91
CA SER A 171 -21.17 25.72 -19.38
C SER A 171 -22.28 24.82 -18.78
N ALA A 172 -21.94 23.60 -18.38
CA ALA A 172 -22.88 22.67 -17.73
C ALA A 172 -23.19 23.05 -16.26
N ARG A 173 -22.33 23.85 -15.61
CA ARG A 173 -22.56 24.32 -14.21
C ARG A 173 -23.56 25.47 -14.14
N GLN A 174 -23.63 26.32 -15.16
CA GLN A 174 -24.56 27.45 -15.18
C GLN A 174 -26.02 27.02 -15.36
N THR A 175 -26.28 25.91 -16.07
CA THR A 175 -27.65 25.42 -16.28
C THR A 175 -28.31 24.80 -15.05
N SER A 176 -27.54 24.38 -14.02
CA SER A 176 -28.12 23.84 -12.77
C SER A 176 -28.27 24.89 -11.68
N ALA A 177 -27.59 26.03 -11.76
CA ALA A 177 -27.70 27.14 -10.81
C ALA A 177 -28.83 28.14 -11.18
N GLY A 178 -29.49 27.94 -12.32
CA GLY A 178 -30.54 28.80 -12.85
C GLY A 178 -31.92 28.15 -12.95
N ARG A 179 -32.27 27.27 -12.00
CA ARG A 179 -33.69 26.93 -11.79
C ARG A 179 -34.20 27.67 -10.55
N PRO A 180 -35.13 28.62 -10.68
CA PRO A 180 -35.84 29.20 -9.54
C PRO A 180 -36.65 28.12 -8.80
#